data_AF-A0A2S8YZU2-F1
#
_entry.id   AF-A0A2S8YZU2-F1
#
_cell.length_a   1.000
_cell.length_b   1.000
_cell.length_c   1.000
_cell.angle_alpha   90.00
_cell.angle_beta   90.00
_cell.angle_gamma   90.00
#
_symmetry.space_group_name_H-M   'P 1'
#
loop_
_entity.id
_entity.type
_entity.pdbx_description
1 polymer ?
#
loop_
_entity_poly.entity_id
_entity_poly.type
_entity_poly.pdbx_seq_one_letter_code
_entity_poly.pdbx_strand_id
1 'polypeptide(L)' 'MTHSSKWLPTFALLTASLVSASTMAADKPNILVIFGDDIGQTNISAYALGVVGYKTPNIDRIA' A
#
# COMPACT_ATOMS: atom_id res chain seq x y z
N MET A 1 -40.29 -12.91 -26.10
CA MET A 1 -40.01 -13.21 -24.68
C MET A 1 -38.53 -12.93 -24.39
N THR A 2 -38.13 -11.71 -24.06
CA THR A 2 -36.80 -11.43 -23.46
C THR A 2 -36.81 -10.06 -22.76
N HIS A 3 -37.61 -9.94 -21.72
CA HIS A 3 -37.43 -8.91 -20.70
C HIS A 3 -36.78 -9.57 -19.48
N SER A 4 -35.49 -9.33 -19.23
CA SER A 4 -34.89 -9.23 -17.88
C SER A 4 -33.39 -9.53 -17.91
N SER A 5 -32.57 -8.52 -17.59
CA SER A 5 -31.30 -8.67 -16.84
C SER A 5 -30.59 -7.33 -16.58
N LYS A 6 -31.26 -6.17 -16.71
CA LYS A 6 -30.65 -4.87 -16.40
C LYS A 6 -30.39 -4.66 -14.89
N TRP A 7 -30.94 -5.54 -14.05
CA TRP A 7 -30.94 -5.43 -12.59
C TRP A 7 -29.87 -6.31 -11.92
N LEU A 8 -29.32 -7.30 -12.62
CA LEU A 8 -28.22 -8.14 -12.12
C LEU A 8 -26.93 -7.37 -11.82
N PRO A 9 -26.44 -6.46 -12.69
CA PRO A 9 -25.19 -5.75 -12.40
C PRO A 9 -25.35 -4.78 -11.22
N THR A 10 -26.52 -4.16 -11.10
CA THR A 10 -26.86 -3.26 -9.99
C THR A 10 -26.94 -4.01 -8.67
N PHE A 11 -27.51 -5.21 -8.67
CA PHE A 11 -27.55 -6.07 -7.48
C PHE A 11 -26.15 -6.55 -7.10
N ALA A 12 -25.32 -6.95 -8.07
CA ALA A 12 -23.95 -7.39 -7.83
C ALA A 12 -23.07 -6.27 -7.24
N LEU A 13 -23.21 -5.05 -7.74
CA LEU A 13 -22.49 -3.88 -7.21
C LEU A 13 -22.94 -3.56 -5.77
N LEU A 14 -24.24 -3.65 -5.49
CA LEU A 14 -24.80 -3.41 -4.15
C LEU A 14 -24.30 -4.46 -3.14
N THR A 15 -24.24 -5.74 -3.55
CA THR A 15 -23.69 -6.80 -2.70
C THR A 15 -22.19 -6.65 -2.47
N ALA A 16 -21.42 -6.20 -3.46
CA ALA A 16 -19.99 -5.96 -3.30
C ALA A 16 -19.70 -4.81 -2.31
N SER A 17 -20.51 -3.74 -2.33
CA SER A 17 -20.39 -2.65 -1.35
C SER A 17 -20.71 -3.09 0.08
N LEU A 18 -21.64 -4.03 0.27
CA LEU A 18 -22.04 -4.56 1.59
C LEU A 18 -21.00 -5.51 2.20
N VAL A 19 -20.08 -6.06 1.41
CA VAL A 19 -18.98 -6.95 1.85
C VAL A 19 -17.68 -6.17 2.01
N SER A 20 -17.75 -4.87 2.26
CA SER A 20 -16.57 -4.11 2.69
C SER A 20 -16.28 -4.44 4.16
N ALA A 21 -15.52 -5.51 4.40
CA ALA A 21 -15.07 -5.86 5.75
C ALA A 21 -14.20 -4.73 6.31
N SER A 22 -14.60 -4.17 7.44
CA SER A 22 -13.82 -3.18 8.17
C SER A 22 -12.59 -3.84 8.78
N THR A 23 -11.39 -3.52 8.27
CA THR A 23 -10.14 -3.91 8.93
C THR A 23 -10.00 -3.09 10.21
N MET A 24 -10.14 -3.75 11.36
CA MET A 24 -9.88 -3.11 12.66
C MET A 24 -8.37 -3.05 12.87
N ALA A 25 -7.83 -1.86 13.09
CA ALA A 25 -6.46 -1.71 13.55
C ALA A 25 -6.34 -2.33 14.95
N ALA A 26 -5.18 -2.93 15.26
CA ALA A 26 -4.91 -3.39 16.62
C ALA A 26 -4.82 -2.19 17.59
N ASP A 27 -5.32 -2.35 18.81
CA ASP A 27 -5.27 -1.29 19.84
C ASP A 27 -3.84 -0.83 20.14
N LYS A 28 -2.88 -1.75 20.02
CA LYS A 28 -1.45 -1.46 20.18
C LYS A 28 -0.73 -1.60 18.83
N PRO A 29 0.06 -0.60 18.42
CA PRO A 29 0.83 -0.70 17.18
C PRO A 29 1.96 -1.72 17.32
N ASN A 30 2.27 -2.40 16.20
CA ASN A 30 3.51 -3.16 16.06
C ASN A 30 4.66 -2.18 15.77
N ILE A 31 5.80 -2.34 16.45
CA ILE A 31 6.97 -1.47 16.28
C ILE A 31 8.09 -2.29 15.67
N LEU A 32 8.60 -1.85 14.52
CA LEU A 32 9.79 -2.39 13.86
C LEU A 32 10.83 -1.27 13.76
N VAL A 33 12.01 -1.50 14.33
CA VAL A 33 13.15 -0.59 14.20
C VAL A 33 14.16 -1.23 13.27
N ILE A 34 14.49 -0.53 12.17
CA ILE A 34 15.54 -0.91 11.24
C ILE A 34 16.64 0.14 11.38
N PHE A 35 17.85 -0.30 11.72
CA PHE A 35 18.99 0.59 11.92
C PHE A 35 20.15 0.14 11.03
N GLY A 36 20.66 1.07 10.21
CA GLY A 36 21.83 0.85 9.38
C GLY A 36 23.10 1.28 10.12
N ASP A 37 24.17 0.50 9.98
CA ASP A 37 25.49 0.86 10.47
C ASP A 37 26.31 1.49 9.34
N ASP A 38 27.00 2.60 9.63
CA ASP A 38 27.82 3.36 8.66
C ASP A 38 27.14 3.72 7.32
N ILE A 39 25.81 3.92 7.33
CA ILE A 39 25.05 4.38 6.15
C ILE A 39 24.81 5.89 6.23
N GLY A 40 25.41 6.64 5.31
CA GLY A 40 25.18 8.08 5.15
C GLY A 40 23.91 8.40 4.37
N GLN A 41 23.40 9.64 4.50
CA GLN A 41 22.19 10.07 3.78
C GLN A 41 22.33 9.93 2.26
N THR A 42 23.53 10.18 1.72
CA THR A 42 23.77 10.10 0.29
C THR A 42 23.70 8.68 -0.26
N ASN A 43 23.81 7.66 0.60
CA ASN A 43 23.66 6.26 0.20
C ASN A 43 22.21 5.87 -0.10
N ILE A 44 21.23 6.63 0.41
CA ILE A 44 19.80 6.38 0.20
C ILE A 44 19.31 7.17 -1.01
N SER A 45 18.78 6.49 -2.03
CA SER A 45 18.44 7.15 -3.30
C SER A 45 17.31 8.17 -3.17
N ALA A 46 16.39 8.00 -2.22
CA ALA A 46 15.37 9.00 -1.89
C ALA A 46 15.94 10.38 -1.52
N TYR A 47 17.12 10.43 -0.88
CA TYR A 47 17.67 11.67 -0.31
C TYR A 47 18.82 12.28 -1.12
N ALA A 48 19.38 11.53 -2.07
CA ALA A 48 20.46 12.02 -2.91
C ALA A 48 20.24 11.78 -4.41
N LEU A 49 19.02 11.40 -4.83
CA LEU A 49 18.65 11.22 -6.24
C LEU A 49 19.62 10.31 -7.02
N GLY A 50 20.19 9.32 -6.33
CA GLY A 50 21.14 8.39 -6.92
C GLY A 50 22.52 8.97 -7.25
N VAL A 51 22.95 10.06 -6.61
CA VAL A 51 24.29 10.68 -6.81
C VAL A 51 25.45 9.69 -6.68
N VAL A 52 25.35 8.74 -5.75
CA VAL A 52 26.35 7.68 -5.53
C VAL A 52 26.05 6.39 -6.30
N GLY A 53 25.04 6.39 -7.17
CA GLY A 53 24.65 5.24 -8.01
C GLY A 53 23.85 4.14 -7.32
N TYR A 54 23.65 4.19 -6.00
CA TYR A 54 22.78 3.22 -5.31
C TYR A 54 21.30 3.42 -5.69
N LYS A 55 20.58 2.30 -5.71
CA LYS A 55 19.11 2.26 -5.81
C LYS A 55 18.58 1.53 -4.59
N THR A 56 17.75 2.20 -3.81
CA THR A 56 17.14 1.67 -2.60
C THR A 56 15.61 1.60 -2.72
N PRO A 57 15.04 0.88 -3.70
CA PRO A 57 13.62 0.99 -4.06
C PRO A 57 12.66 0.63 -2.92
N ASN A 58 13.07 -0.24 -1.99
CA ASN A 58 12.27 -0.58 -0.82
C ASN A 58 12.31 0.51 0.26
N ILE A 59 13.42 1.22 0.39
CA ILE A 59 13.58 2.35 1.33
C ILE A 59 12.91 3.59 0.74
N ASP A 60 13.09 3.83 -0.56
CA ASP A 60 12.46 4.94 -1.28
C ASP A 60 10.92 4.86 -1.26
N ARG A 61 10.35 3.66 -1.13
CA ARG A 61 8.90 3.45 -1.00
C ARG A 61 8.35 3.82 0.39
N ILE A 62 9.19 3.77 1.43
CA ILE A 62 8.77 4.03 2.82
C ILE A 62 9.17 5.42 3.33
N ALA A 63 10.08 6.10 2.63
CA ALA A 63 10.50 7.48 2.88
C ALA A 63 9.44 8.48 2.37
#